data_AF-A0A523Z7M7-F1
#
_entry.id   AF-A0A523Z7M7-F1
#
_cell.length_a   1.000
_cell.length_b   1.000
_cell.length_c   1.000
_cell.angle_alpha   90.00
_cell.angle_beta   90.00
_cell.angle_gamma   90.00
#
_symmetry.space_group_name_H-M   'P 1'
#
loop_
_entity.id
_entity.type
_entity.pdbx_description
1 polymer ?
#
loop_
_entity_poly.entity_id
_entity_poly.type
_entity_poly.pdbx_seq_one_letter_code
_entity_poly.pdbx_strand_id
1 'polypeptide(L)'
;MTDDLNGSFDNSGNSHADERRWLPRQVISGEDERIFSVLPESVLTNFLNPTSENALLWNVIYLLAQPTISLKDLLSIKPLWGNPNEENKTDDALTPYYWGCDVDGVRLSMLDDVLHMIEGSGPKTEVDLYFLGERNLILVESKRKSGFGRCSRFTRRRCPEIHLAVGDDRSSCRYWEIEKSCFTSHLAMGLRPKPDSESPTCNRHYQLARTLIIGHELADLLGREFHLWVFAPRSHWSKLEKDWLDFTERVQDDPLWRRLRVIAWEDIQEKASR
;
A
#
# COMPACT_ATOMS: atom_id res chain seq x y z
N MET A 1 -56.29 16.80 -41.45
CA MET A 1 -57.12 15.89 -40.64
C MET A 1 -56.21 14.73 -40.28
N THR A 2 -55.35 14.94 -39.28
CA THR A 2 -55.56 14.64 -37.84
C THR A 2 -55.33 13.16 -37.54
N ASP A 3 -54.13 12.93 -37.01
CA ASP A 3 -53.84 12.29 -35.72
C ASP A 3 -54.09 10.79 -35.49
N ASP A 4 -52.96 10.16 -35.15
CA ASP A 4 -52.67 9.33 -33.97
C ASP A 4 -53.39 7.99 -33.74
N LEU A 5 -52.60 6.89 -33.62
CA LEU A 5 -52.12 6.36 -32.33
C LEU A 5 -51.50 4.94 -32.44
N ASN A 6 -50.35 4.80 -31.78
CA ASN A 6 -49.84 3.64 -31.03
C ASN A 6 -49.46 2.30 -31.71
N GLY A 7 -48.18 1.93 -31.55
CA GLY A 7 -47.84 0.81 -30.65
C GLY A 7 -46.83 -0.23 -31.14
N SER A 8 -45.56 -0.01 -30.76
CA SER A 8 -44.53 -0.98 -30.32
C SER A 8 -44.37 -2.36 -30.99
N PHE A 9 -43.16 -2.65 -31.48
CA PHE A 9 -42.10 -3.42 -30.80
C PHE A 9 -41.10 -3.87 -31.87
N ASP A 10 -39.87 -3.37 -31.82
CA ASP A 10 -38.72 -4.14 -32.33
C ASP A 10 -37.53 -3.90 -31.42
N ASN A 11 -37.00 -5.02 -30.93
CA ASN A 11 -36.00 -5.12 -29.91
C ASN A 11 -34.70 -5.63 -30.54
N SER A 12 -33.60 -5.06 -30.05
CA SER A 12 -32.26 -5.64 -29.94
C SER A 12 -31.46 -6.00 -31.20
N GLY A 13 -30.47 -5.15 -31.46
CA GLY A 13 -29.23 -5.48 -32.17
C GLY A 13 -28.08 -4.68 -31.56
N ASN A 14 -27.56 -5.17 -30.44
CA ASN A 14 -26.46 -4.68 -29.60
C ASN A 14 -25.31 -3.97 -30.35
N SER A 15 -25.23 -2.66 -30.27
CA SER A 15 -23.98 -1.91 -30.47
C SER A 15 -23.30 -1.71 -29.11
N HIS A 16 -22.47 -2.66 -28.69
CA HIS A 16 -21.48 -2.43 -27.62
C HIS A 16 -20.33 -1.56 -28.13
N ALA A 17 -20.65 -0.37 -28.63
CA ALA A 17 -19.70 0.65 -28.99
C ALA A 17 -19.82 1.81 -28.00
N ASP A 18 -18.75 2.00 -27.24
CA ASP A 18 -18.22 3.34 -26.93
C ASP A 18 -18.93 4.18 -25.84
N GLU A 19 -19.31 3.56 -24.71
CA GLU A 19 -19.70 4.29 -23.49
C GLU A 19 -18.51 4.68 -22.57
N ARG A 20 -17.26 4.48 -23.00
CA ARG A 20 -16.06 4.93 -22.25
C ARG A 20 -15.62 6.37 -22.58
N ARG A 21 -16.44 7.14 -23.29
CA ARG A 21 -16.02 8.42 -23.92
C ARG A 21 -16.27 9.69 -23.10
N TRP A 22 -16.82 9.59 -21.89
CA TRP A 22 -17.26 10.78 -21.12
C TRP A 22 -16.80 10.85 -19.66
N LEU A 23 -15.68 10.20 -19.32
CA LEU A 23 -14.96 10.54 -18.08
C LEU A 23 -13.82 11.50 -18.43
N PRO A 24 -13.63 12.62 -17.71
CA PRO A 24 -12.48 13.49 -17.92
C PRO A 24 -11.23 12.61 -17.84
N ARG A 25 -10.44 12.53 -18.93
CA ARG A 25 -9.11 11.93 -18.86
C ARG A 25 -8.36 12.68 -17.78
N GLN A 26 -8.15 12.04 -16.63
CA GLN A 26 -7.17 12.54 -15.69
C GLN A 26 -5.84 12.58 -16.44
N VAL A 27 -5.17 13.73 -16.43
CA VAL A 27 -3.82 13.81 -16.96
C VAL A 27 -2.95 12.99 -16.03
N ILE A 28 -2.53 11.81 -16.50
CA ILE A 28 -1.54 10.98 -15.84
C ILE A 28 -0.20 11.47 -16.35
N SER A 29 0.64 12.00 -15.47
CA SER A 29 1.97 12.48 -15.85
C SER A 29 2.80 11.33 -16.41
N GLY A 30 3.41 11.47 -17.59
CA GLY A 30 4.17 10.36 -18.18
C GLY A 30 3.30 9.13 -18.48
N GLU A 31 2.07 9.30 -18.99
CA GLU A 31 1.21 8.15 -19.35
C GLU A 31 1.85 7.17 -20.36
N ASP A 32 2.86 7.63 -21.11
CA ASP A 32 3.63 6.84 -22.06
C ASP A 32 4.82 6.08 -21.40
N GLU A 33 5.03 6.23 -20.09
CA GLU A 33 6.10 5.54 -19.38
C GLU A 33 5.91 4.02 -19.40
N ARG A 34 7.03 3.29 -19.53
CA ARG A 34 7.00 1.83 -19.76
C ARG A 34 6.36 1.06 -18.62
N ILE A 35 6.40 1.58 -17.39
CA ILE A 35 5.72 1.00 -16.24
C ILE A 35 4.24 0.69 -16.51
N PHE A 36 3.51 1.56 -17.22
CA PHE A 36 2.08 1.35 -17.50
C PHE A 36 1.79 0.13 -18.38
N SER A 37 2.79 -0.39 -19.09
CA SER A 37 2.67 -1.63 -19.88
C SER A 37 2.83 -2.91 -19.05
N VAL A 38 3.36 -2.82 -17.83
CA VAL A 38 3.67 -3.99 -16.97
C VAL A 38 2.86 -4.05 -15.68
N LEU A 39 2.16 -2.97 -15.31
CA LEU A 39 1.36 -2.94 -14.09
C LEU A 39 0.16 -3.89 -14.16
N PRO A 40 -0.27 -4.47 -13.02
CA PRO A 40 -1.48 -5.28 -12.95
C PRO A 40 -2.72 -4.52 -13.43
N GLU A 41 -3.65 -5.22 -14.08
CA GLU A 41 -4.91 -4.62 -14.57
C GLU A 41 -5.72 -3.96 -13.44
N SER A 42 -5.66 -4.49 -12.21
CA SER A 42 -6.29 -3.91 -11.03
C SER A 42 -5.74 -2.53 -10.68
N VAL A 43 -4.42 -2.34 -10.83
CA VAL A 43 -3.76 -1.04 -10.63
C VAL A 43 -4.20 -0.07 -11.71
N LEU A 44 -4.11 -0.48 -12.98
CA LEU A 44 -4.50 0.35 -14.13
C LEU A 44 -5.98 0.77 -14.08
N THR A 45 -6.86 -0.12 -13.66
CA THR A 45 -8.29 0.19 -13.51
C THR A 45 -8.52 1.23 -12.40
N ASN A 46 -7.76 1.15 -11.31
CA ASN A 46 -7.86 2.14 -10.22
C ASN A 46 -7.47 3.55 -10.68
N PHE A 47 -6.46 3.69 -11.56
CA PHE A 47 -6.05 4.99 -12.11
C PHE A 47 -7.18 5.75 -12.81
N LEU A 48 -8.17 5.04 -13.36
CA LEU A 48 -9.30 5.66 -14.05
C LEU A 48 -10.33 6.29 -13.09
N ASN A 49 -10.20 6.05 -11.78
CA ASN A 49 -11.12 6.60 -10.78
C ASN A 49 -10.71 8.04 -10.37
N PRO A 50 -11.62 9.02 -10.42
CA PRO A 50 -11.36 10.39 -9.99
C PRO A 50 -10.78 10.53 -8.57
N THR A 51 -11.11 9.57 -7.71
CA THR A 51 -10.68 9.51 -6.31
C THR A 51 -9.56 8.50 -6.04
N SER A 52 -8.89 8.00 -7.08
CA SER A 52 -7.80 7.02 -6.97
C SER A 52 -6.70 7.47 -6.02
N GLU A 53 -6.28 6.56 -5.12
CA GLU A 53 -5.04 6.66 -4.35
C GLU A 53 -3.83 6.50 -5.29
N ASN A 54 -3.88 5.52 -6.20
CA ASN A 54 -2.82 5.25 -7.18
C ASN A 54 -2.49 6.45 -8.09
N ALA A 55 -3.51 7.07 -8.71
CA ALA A 55 -3.29 8.26 -9.54
C ALA A 55 -2.73 9.45 -8.73
N LEU A 56 -3.16 9.65 -7.47
CA LEU A 56 -2.60 10.69 -6.62
C LEU A 56 -1.12 10.42 -6.32
N LEU A 57 -0.80 9.20 -5.88
CA LEU A 57 0.57 8.80 -5.57
C LEU A 57 1.49 8.96 -6.79
N TRP A 58 1.07 8.43 -7.95
CA TRP A 58 1.82 8.56 -9.18
C TRP A 58 2.03 10.03 -9.57
N ASN A 59 0.97 10.82 -9.76
CA ASN A 59 1.09 12.18 -10.25
C ASN A 59 1.88 13.10 -9.31
N VAL A 60 1.92 12.82 -8.00
CA VAL A 60 2.71 13.61 -7.05
C VAL A 60 4.17 13.14 -7.03
N ILE A 61 4.42 11.85 -6.86
CA ILE A 61 5.77 11.34 -6.67
C ILE A 61 6.54 11.26 -7.98
N TYR A 62 5.87 10.97 -9.10
CA TYR A 62 6.49 10.96 -10.42
C TYR A 62 7.07 12.33 -10.79
N LEU A 63 6.45 13.44 -10.42
CA LEU A 63 7.05 14.75 -10.69
C LEU A 63 8.21 15.08 -9.75
N LEU A 64 8.15 14.56 -8.52
CA LEU A 64 9.08 14.88 -7.44
C LEU A 64 10.38 14.05 -7.48
N ALA A 65 10.33 12.80 -7.95
CA ALA A 65 11.38 11.81 -7.68
C ALA A 65 12.04 11.22 -8.92
N GLN A 66 12.15 11.96 -10.03
CA GLN A 66 12.72 11.46 -11.28
C GLN A 66 14.16 11.93 -11.53
N PRO A 67 15.10 11.02 -11.84
CA PRO A 67 15.02 9.56 -11.66
C PRO A 67 15.15 9.14 -10.19
N THR A 68 15.56 10.07 -9.31
CA THR A 68 15.76 9.84 -7.88
C THR A 68 15.33 11.06 -7.08
N ILE A 69 15.02 10.87 -5.80
CA ILE A 69 14.88 11.95 -4.81
C ILE A 69 15.91 11.79 -3.68
N SER A 70 16.42 12.92 -3.16
CA SER A 70 17.28 12.92 -1.98
C SER A 70 16.49 12.52 -0.71
N LEU A 71 17.07 11.62 0.08
CA LEU A 71 16.51 11.25 1.39
C LEU A 71 16.42 12.47 2.31
N LYS A 72 17.46 13.31 2.37
CA LYS A 72 17.43 14.54 3.20
C LYS A 72 16.26 15.44 2.84
N ASP A 73 16.01 15.54 1.56
CA ASP A 73 14.92 16.29 0.96
C ASP A 73 13.54 15.74 1.35
N LEU A 74 13.39 14.42 1.50
CA LEU A 74 12.16 13.84 2.05
C LEU A 74 12.07 14.04 3.57
N LEU A 75 13.19 13.86 4.29
CA LEU A 75 13.25 14.00 5.74
C LEU A 75 13.00 15.44 6.21
N SER A 76 13.27 16.44 5.36
CA SER A 76 12.99 17.86 5.64
C SER A 76 11.49 18.18 5.66
N ILE A 77 10.64 17.29 5.16
CA ILE A 77 9.19 17.46 5.24
C ILE A 77 8.76 17.18 6.68
N LYS A 78 8.16 18.18 7.33
CA LYS A 78 7.67 18.04 8.71
C LYS A 78 6.59 16.96 8.76
N PRO A 79 6.79 15.87 9.51
CA PRO A 79 5.81 14.80 9.55
C PRO A 79 4.56 15.21 10.35
N LEU A 80 3.43 14.59 10.03
CA LEU A 80 2.23 14.56 10.88
C LEU A 80 2.51 13.80 12.18
N TRP A 81 3.30 12.73 12.08
CA TRP A 81 3.77 11.93 13.20
C TRP A 81 5.12 11.28 12.87
N GLY A 82 5.99 11.18 13.88
CA GLY A 82 7.34 10.62 13.76
C GLY A 82 8.41 11.67 14.10
N ASN A 83 9.67 11.25 14.13
CA ASN A 83 10.76 12.16 14.51
C ASN A 83 11.07 13.15 13.36
N PRO A 84 10.94 14.48 13.57
CA PRO A 84 11.35 15.46 12.56
C PRO A 84 12.88 15.56 12.41
N ASN A 85 13.64 15.22 13.45
CA ASN A 85 15.07 15.48 13.53
C ASN A 85 15.88 14.21 13.22
N GLU A 86 16.05 13.92 11.94
CA GLU A 86 17.09 13.00 11.44
C GLU A 86 18.16 13.74 10.60
N GLU A 87 18.42 15.00 10.95
CA GLU A 87 19.32 15.93 10.23
C GLU A 87 20.77 15.42 10.06
N ASN A 88 21.18 14.43 10.86
CA ASN A 88 22.53 13.86 10.83
C ASN A 88 22.70 12.62 9.95
N LYS A 89 21.67 12.20 9.19
CA LYS A 89 21.84 11.08 8.25
C LYS A 89 22.61 11.53 7.00
N THR A 90 23.52 10.67 6.55
CA THR A 90 24.13 10.83 5.22
C THR A 90 23.02 10.82 4.19
N ASP A 91 23.11 11.70 3.20
CA ASP A 91 22.12 11.72 2.13
C ASP A 91 22.17 10.42 1.32
N ASP A 92 21.05 10.06 0.73
CA ASP A 92 20.89 8.87 -0.10
C ASP A 92 20.02 9.22 -1.30
N ALA A 93 20.42 8.81 -2.50
CA ALA A 93 19.67 9.04 -3.72
C ALA A 93 18.67 7.90 -3.89
N LEU A 94 17.39 8.19 -3.71
CA LEU A 94 16.33 7.20 -3.65
C LEU A 94 15.61 7.06 -4.99
N THR A 95 15.70 5.89 -5.60
CA THR A 95 14.93 5.53 -6.80
C THR A 95 13.53 5.07 -6.41
N PRO A 96 12.46 5.64 -7.00
CA PRO A 96 11.08 5.21 -6.76
C PRO A 96 10.75 3.92 -7.53
N TYR A 97 10.14 2.95 -6.85
CA TYR A 97 9.47 1.80 -7.45
C TYR A 97 7.99 1.83 -7.05
N TYR A 98 7.10 1.97 -8.03
CA TYR A 98 5.65 2.03 -7.85
C TYR A 98 5.07 0.62 -8.00
N TRP A 99 4.36 0.14 -6.98
CA TRP A 99 3.84 -1.23 -6.94
C TRP A 99 4.94 -2.30 -7.18
N GLY A 100 6.19 -1.94 -6.89
CA GLY A 100 7.39 -2.76 -7.03
C GLY A 100 8.06 -2.71 -8.42
N CYS A 101 7.69 -1.80 -9.31
CA CYS A 101 8.39 -1.55 -10.58
C CYS A 101 8.87 -0.10 -10.68
N ASP A 102 10.05 0.14 -11.25
CA ASP A 102 10.47 1.50 -11.59
C ASP A 102 9.74 2.04 -12.82
N VAL A 103 10.04 3.28 -13.22
CA VAL A 103 9.45 3.96 -14.39
C VAL A 103 9.66 3.18 -15.69
N ASP A 104 10.79 2.50 -15.83
CA ASP A 104 11.11 1.66 -16.99
C ASP A 104 10.38 0.29 -16.95
N GLY A 105 9.59 0.05 -15.90
CA GLY A 105 8.89 -1.21 -15.69
C GLY A 105 9.79 -2.34 -15.20
N VAL A 106 11.00 -2.04 -14.73
CA VAL A 106 11.91 -3.03 -14.16
C VAL A 106 11.47 -3.35 -12.74
N ARG A 107 11.33 -4.65 -12.47
CA ARG A 107 10.93 -5.16 -11.17
C ARG A 107 12.02 -4.92 -10.13
N LEU A 108 11.62 -4.51 -8.94
CA LEU A 108 12.52 -4.41 -7.78
C LEU A 108 13.15 -5.77 -7.48
N SER A 109 14.48 -5.81 -7.46
CA SER A 109 15.24 -7.03 -7.21
C SER A 109 14.84 -7.69 -5.88
N MET A 110 14.79 -9.03 -5.85
CA MET A 110 14.42 -9.86 -4.70
C MET A 110 12.97 -9.73 -4.21
N LEU A 111 12.18 -8.76 -4.71
CA LEU A 111 10.82 -8.52 -4.21
C LEU A 111 9.92 -9.74 -4.39
N ASP A 112 9.95 -10.40 -5.55
CA ASP A 112 9.06 -11.53 -5.81
C ASP A 112 9.42 -12.76 -4.96
N ASP A 113 10.72 -12.97 -4.67
CA ASP A 113 11.19 -14.01 -3.75
C ASP A 113 10.72 -13.74 -2.32
N VAL A 114 10.81 -12.50 -1.85
CA VAL A 114 10.31 -12.07 -0.53
C VAL A 114 8.79 -12.24 -0.44
N LEU A 115 8.05 -11.79 -1.46
CA LEU A 115 6.59 -11.97 -1.52
C LEU A 115 6.21 -13.45 -1.55
N HIS A 116 6.98 -14.30 -2.24
CA HIS A 116 6.78 -15.75 -2.22
C HIS A 116 7.05 -16.34 -0.83
N MET A 117 8.16 -15.97 -0.20
CA MET A 117 8.55 -16.43 1.13
C MET A 117 7.51 -16.06 2.20
N ILE A 118 7.02 -14.82 2.18
CA ILE A 118 6.10 -14.33 3.22
C ILE A 118 4.66 -14.76 2.94
N GLU A 119 4.23 -14.82 1.68
CA GLU A 119 2.80 -14.92 1.36
C GLU A 119 2.43 -16.25 0.70
N GLY A 120 3.42 -17.08 0.35
CA GLY A 120 3.23 -18.39 -0.28
C GLY A 120 2.50 -18.29 -1.62
N SER A 121 1.52 -19.16 -1.86
CA SER A 121 0.67 -19.11 -3.06
C SER A 121 -0.53 -18.17 -2.93
N GLY A 122 -0.67 -17.45 -1.81
CA GLY A 122 -1.79 -16.55 -1.56
C GLY A 122 -1.71 -15.22 -2.34
N PRO A 123 -2.76 -14.38 -2.22
CA PRO A 123 -2.75 -13.03 -2.80
C PRO A 123 -1.58 -12.22 -2.28
N LYS A 124 -0.84 -11.59 -3.19
CA LYS A 124 0.34 -10.82 -2.83
C LYS A 124 -0.02 -9.47 -2.21
N THR A 125 0.78 -8.99 -1.28
CA THR A 125 0.71 -7.60 -0.82
C THR A 125 1.23 -6.73 -1.95
N GLU A 126 0.44 -5.73 -2.27
CA GLU A 126 0.84 -4.65 -3.14
C GLU A 126 1.19 -3.47 -2.22
N VAL A 127 2.49 -3.18 -2.09
CA VAL A 127 2.96 -1.98 -1.42
C VAL A 127 2.98 -0.87 -2.47
N ASP A 128 2.42 0.28 -2.15
CA ASP A 128 2.17 1.33 -3.15
C ASP A 128 3.47 1.89 -3.73
N LEU A 129 4.46 2.14 -2.88
CA LEU A 129 5.72 2.76 -3.27
C LEU A 129 6.88 2.27 -2.43
N TYR A 130 8.00 2.04 -3.10
CA TYR A 130 9.30 1.82 -2.50
C TYR A 130 10.22 2.95 -2.93
N PHE A 131 11.05 3.42 -2.01
CA PHE A 131 12.21 4.23 -2.32
C PHE A 131 13.45 3.43 -1.97
N LEU A 132 14.26 3.09 -2.99
CA LEU A 132 15.48 2.32 -2.83
C LEU A 132 16.69 3.23 -3.03
N GLY A 133 17.53 3.35 -2.01
CA GLY A 133 18.85 3.96 -2.09
C GLY A 133 19.97 2.96 -1.92
N GLU A 134 21.20 3.46 -1.79
CA GLU A 134 22.38 2.65 -1.49
C GLU A 134 22.34 2.13 -0.06
N ARG A 135 21.73 2.89 0.86
CA ARG A 135 21.74 2.59 2.29
C ARG A 135 20.36 2.40 2.86
N ASN A 136 19.33 2.99 2.26
CA ASN A 136 17.99 3.01 2.81
C ASN A 136 17.00 2.30 1.88
N LEU A 137 16.02 1.65 2.48
CA LEU A 137 14.80 1.17 1.83
C LEU A 137 13.60 1.75 2.58
N ILE A 138 12.80 2.56 1.90
CA ILE A 138 11.55 3.10 2.46
C ILE A 138 10.39 2.42 1.75
N LEU A 139 9.52 1.75 2.51
CA LEU A 139 8.22 1.34 2.00
C LEU A 139 7.19 2.38 2.42
N VAL A 140 6.30 2.71 1.50
CA VAL A 140 5.25 3.69 1.72
C VAL A 140 3.89 3.03 1.48
N GLU A 141 3.02 3.18 2.47
CA GLU A 141 1.59 2.94 2.33
C GLU A 141 0.87 4.26 2.11
N SER A 142 0.14 4.38 1.02
CA SER A 142 -0.62 5.58 0.70
C SER A 142 -2.06 5.50 1.15
N LYS A 143 -2.57 6.62 1.65
CA LYS A 143 -3.97 6.82 2.01
C LYS A 143 -4.47 8.12 1.46
N ARG A 144 -5.75 8.17 1.11
CA ARG A 144 -6.48 9.37 0.67
C ARG A 144 -7.78 9.50 1.46
N LYS A 145 -8.62 8.46 1.45
CA LYS A 145 -9.88 8.43 2.22
C LYS A 145 -10.11 7.12 2.95
N SER A 146 -9.36 6.08 2.61
CA SER A 146 -9.48 4.76 3.20
C SER A 146 -8.79 4.68 4.56
N GLY A 147 -9.14 3.66 5.34
CA GLY A 147 -8.37 3.25 6.52
C GLY A 147 -7.28 2.23 6.15
N PHE A 148 -6.51 1.77 7.13
CA PHE A 148 -5.62 0.62 6.91
C PHE A 148 -6.41 -0.66 6.65
N GLY A 149 -5.91 -1.47 5.72
CA GLY A 149 -6.53 -2.70 5.28
C GLY A 149 -6.61 -3.73 6.41
N ARG A 150 -7.82 -4.28 6.59
CA ARG A 150 -8.10 -5.32 7.59
C ARG A 150 -7.96 -6.73 7.01
N CYS A 151 -7.85 -7.72 7.88
CA CYS A 151 -7.76 -9.12 7.46
C CYS A 151 -9.07 -9.58 6.81
N SER A 152 -9.07 -9.72 5.47
CA SER A 152 -10.26 -10.13 4.70
C SER A 152 -10.79 -11.52 5.09
N ARG A 153 -9.93 -12.41 5.59
CA ARG A 153 -10.35 -13.72 6.13
C ARG A 153 -11.17 -13.55 7.39
N PHE A 154 -10.76 -12.68 8.31
CA PHE A 154 -11.55 -12.40 9.52
C PHE A 154 -12.86 -11.70 9.19
N THR A 155 -12.82 -10.62 8.41
CA THR A 155 -14.03 -9.84 8.08
C THR A 155 -15.07 -10.64 7.30
N ARG A 156 -14.65 -11.66 6.53
CA ARG A 156 -15.52 -12.57 5.79
C ARG A 156 -15.83 -13.87 6.53
N ARG A 157 -15.53 -13.97 7.84
CA ARG A 157 -15.76 -15.18 8.67
C ARG A 157 -15.11 -16.46 8.13
N ARG A 158 -13.89 -16.33 7.62
CA ARG A 158 -13.03 -17.40 7.07
C ARG A 158 -11.65 -17.46 7.73
N CYS A 159 -11.47 -16.81 8.90
CA CYS A 159 -10.21 -16.87 9.64
C CYS A 159 -10.02 -18.27 10.22
N PRO A 160 -8.94 -19.00 9.89
CA PRO A 160 -8.73 -20.36 10.41
C PRO A 160 -8.48 -20.39 11.92
N GLU A 161 -8.09 -19.28 12.55
CA GLU A 161 -7.85 -19.23 14.00
C GLU A 161 -9.12 -19.06 14.84
N ILE A 162 -10.17 -18.48 14.24
CA ILE A 162 -11.37 -18.05 14.97
C ILE A 162 -12.62 -18.74 14.44
N HIS A 163 -12.77 -18.80 13.11
CA HIS A 163 -13.97 -19.28 12.44
C HIS A 163 -13.78 -20.73 11.97
N LEU A 164 -13.42 -21.61 12.91
CA LEU A 164 -13.34 -23.05 12.66
C LEU A 164 -14.75 -23.61 12.42
N ALA A 165 -14.96 -24.28 11.29
CA ALA A 165 -16.16 -25.09 11.11
C ALA A 165 -15.97 -26.47 11.78
N VAL A 166 -17.06 -27.14 12.15
CA VAL A 166 -17.00 -28.51 12.69
C VAL A 166 -16.41 -29.43 11.61
N GLY A 167 -15.28 -30.09 11.93
CA GLY A 167 -14.58 -30.99 11.00
C GLY A 167 -13.61 -30.31 10.02
N ASP A 168 -13.28 -29.03 10.25
CA ASP A 168 -12.46 -28.23 9.34
C ASP A 168 -10.97 -28.37 9.68
N ASP A 169 -10.25 -29.19 8.91
CA ASP A 169 -8.79 -29.43 9.04
C ASP A 169 -7.96 -28.37 8.30
N ARG A 170 -8.40 -27.10 8.34
CA ARG A 170 -7.70 -26.01 7.64
C ARG A 170 -6.36 -25.77 8.31
N SER A 171 -5.33 -25.67 7.48
CA SER A 171 -4.00 -25.22 7.90
C SER A 171 -4.10 -23.89 8.67
N SER A 172 -3.36 -23.80 9.77
CA SER A 172 -3.13 -22.59 10.55
C SER A 172 -2.90 -21.36 9.66
N CYS A 173 -3.28 -20.19 10.17
CA CYS A 173 -2.95 -18.92 9.55
C CYS A 173 -1.43 -18.78 9.46
N ARG A 174 -0.93 -18.65 8.23
CA ARG A 174 0.50 -18.43 7.94
C ARG A 174 1.16 -17.37 8.83
N TYR A 175 0.47 -16.25 9.06
CA TYR A 175 0.98 -15.13 9.87
C TYR A 175 1.08 -15.39 11.38
N TRP A 176 0.72 -16.59 11.82
CA TRP A 176 0.86 -17.07 13.21
C TRP A 176 1.67 -18.36 13.31
N GLU A 177 2.00 -19.00 12.19
CA GLU A 177 2.58 -20.36 12.16
C GLU A 177 3.94 -20.39 11.47
N ILE A 178 4.07 -19.72 10.32
CA ILE A 178 5.30 -19.76 9.54
C ILE A 178 6.23 -18.67 10.01
N GLU A 179 7.39 -19.05 10.53
CA GLU A 179 8.39 -18.16 11.15
C GLU A 179 8.63 -16.87 10.33
N LYS A 180 8.98 -17.02 9.05
CA LYS A 180 9.25 -15.91 8.12
C LYS A 180 8.06 -15.02 7.79
N SER A 181 6.85 -15.46 8.11
CA SER A 181 5.62 -14.71 7.88
C SER A 181 4.98 -14.27 9.19
N CYS A 182 5.52 -14.68 10.34
CA CYS A 182 4.85 -14.56 11.61
C CYS A 182 4.85 -13.11 12.09
N PHE A 183 3.67 -12.56 12.38
CA PHE A 183 3.58 -11.18 12.87
C PHE A 183 4.31 -10.98 14.19
N THR A 184 4.37 -12.01 15.04
CA THR A 184 5.03 -11.89 16.36
C THR A 184 6.55 -11.77 16.28
N SER A 185 7.17 -12.01 15.12
CA SER A 185 8.61 -11.86 14.92
C SER A 185 9.07 -10.39 14.97
N HIS A 186 8.18 -9.45 14.68
CA HIS A 186 8.49 -8.01 14.71
C HIS A 186 7.48 -7.16 15.49
N LEU A 187 6.31 -7.74 15.81
CA LEU A 187 5.19 -7.02 16.42
C LEU A 187 4.69 -7.71 17.69
N ALA A 188 4.47 -6.94 18.75
CA ALA A 188 3.76 -7.36 19.96
C ALA A 188 2.25 -7.52 19.68
N MET A 189 1.88 -8.61 18.99
CA MET A 189 0.49 -8.92 18.62
C MET A 189 -0.36 -9.49 19.76
N GLY A 190 0.27 -9.85 20.87
CA GLY A 190 -0.38 -10.60 21.96
C GLY A 190 -0.51 -12.08 21.64
N LEU A 191 -1.48 -12.73 22.29
CA LEU A 191 -1.71 -14.16 22.10
C LEU A 191 -2.29 -14.47 20.72
N ARG A 192 -1.96 -15.66 20.21
CA ARG A 192 -2.59 -16.21 19.01
C ARG A 192 -4.12 -16.25 19.20
N PRO A 193 -4.91 -15.79 18.22
CA PRO A 193 -6.36 -15.77 18.33
C PRO A 193 -6.93 -17.19 18.48
N LYS A 194 -8.06 -17.27 19.16
CA LYS A 194 -8.81 -18.51 19.39
C LYS A 194 -10.28 -18.33 18.99
N PRO A 195 -11.07 -19.40 18.84
CA PRO A 195 -12.48 -19.31 18.46
C PRO A 195 -13.36 -18.40 19.31
N ASP A 196 -13.02 -18.19 20.58
CA ASP A 196 -13.69 -17.32 21.53
C ASP A 196 -13.22 -15.84 21.49
N SER A 197 -12.25 -15.51 20.63
CA SER A 197 -11.72 -14.15 20.50
C SER A 197 -12.68 -13.24 19.72
N GLU A 198 -13.07 -12.10 20.30
CA GLU A 198 -14.01 -11.15 19.65
C GLU A 198 -13.44 -10.52 18.36
N SER A 199 -12.26 -9.90 18.43
CA SER A 199 -11.54 -9.37 17.27
C SER A 199 -10.04 -9.40 17.52
N PRO A 200 -9.26 -10.11 16.69
CA PRO A 200 -7.83 -10.24 16.91
C PRO A 200 -7.08 -8.97 16.48
N THR A 201 -6.00 -8.64 17.18
CA THR A 201 -5.10 -7.52 16.83
C THR A 201 -4.63 -7.59 15.38
N CYS A 202 -4.28 -8.80 14.91
CA CYS A 202 -3.83 -9.02 13.54
C CYS A 202 -4.89 -8.68 12.47
N ASN A 203 -6.18 -8.60 12.82
CA ASN A 203 -7.21 -8.12 11.90
C ASN A 203 -7.11 -6.60 11.68
N ARG A 204 -6.87 -5.84 12.75
CA ARG A 204 -6.77 -4.37 12.70
C ARG A 204 -5.53 -3.92 11.93
N HIS A 205 -4.40 -4.57 12.17
CA HIS A 205 -3.09 -4.18 11.64
C HIS A 205 -2.64 -4.97 10.42
N TYR A 206 -3.55 -5.71 9.78
CA TYR A 206 -3.20 -6.72 8.78
C TYR A 206 -2.35 -6.16 7.62
N GLN A 207 -2.74 -5.02 7.05
CA GLN A 207 -1.99 -4.40 5.95
C GLN A 207 -0.60 -3.94 6.42
N LEU A 208 -0.53 -3.11 7.46
CA LEU A 208 0.73 -2.57 7.96
C LEU A 208 1.69 -3.66 8.43
N ALA A 209 1.19 -4.71 9.08
CA ALA A 209 2.00 -5.84 9.52
C ALA A 209 2.60 -6.62 8.34
N ARG A 210 1.85 -6.80 7.24
CA ARG A 210 2.40 -7.42 6.02
C ARG A 210 3.46 -6.54 5.38
N THR A 211 3.18 -5.24 5.23
CA THR A 211 4.13 -4.28 4.69
C THR A 211 5.42 -4.24 5.52
N LEU A 212 5.31 -4.29 6.85
CA LEU A 212 6.46 -4.31 7.75
C LEU A 212 7.33 -5.55 7.56
N ILE A 213 6.75 -6.76 7.53
CA ILE A 213 7.54 -7.99 7.35
C ILE A 213 8.20 -8.01 5.97
N ILE A 214 7.46 -7.60 4.93
CA ILE A 214 8.00 -7.51 3.56
C ILE A 214 9.18 -6.54 3.51
N GLY A 215 9.02 -5.36 4.09
CA GLY A 215 10.07 -4.35 4.13
C GLY A 215 11.29 -4.79 4.92
N HIS A 216 11.10 -5.47 6.05
CA HIS A 216 12.18 -5.98 6.87
C HIS A 216 13.00 -7.05 6.13
N GLU A 217 12.35 -8.09 5.61
CA GLU A 217 13.05 -9.17 4.89
C GLU A 217 13.70 -8.66 3.60
N LEU A 218 13.06 -7.73 2.88
CA LEU A 218 13.64 -7.13 1.68
C LEU A 218 14.85 -6.24 2.01
N ALA A 219 14.77 -5.45 3.08
CA ALA A 219 15.89 -4.63 3.54
C ALA A 219 17.08 -5.49 3.99
N ASP A 220 16.82 -6.58 4.71
CA ASP A 220 17.85 -7.52 5.15
C ASP A 220 18.59 -8.14 3.96
N LEU A 221 17.85 -8.65 2.96
CA LEU A 221 18.44 -9.26 1.77
C LEU A 221 19.22 -8.25 0.92
N LEU A 222 18.74 -7.00 0.84
CA LEU A 222 19.43 -5.95 0.10
C LEU A 222 20.58 -5.33 0.89
N GLY A 223 20.64 -5.52 2.22
CA GLY A 223 21.59 -4.83 3.10
C GLY A 223 21.28 -3.34 3.22
N ARG A 224 20.04 -3.00 3.57
CA ARG A 224 19.55 -1.62 3.69
C ARG A 224 18.94 -1.36 5.06
N GLU A 225 18.93 -0.11 5.49
CA GLU A 225 18.12 0.33 6.63
C GLU A 225 16.65 0.46 6.21
N PHE A 226 15.77 -0.24 6.91
CA PHE A 226 14.34 -0.23 6.63
C PHE A 226 13.61 0.95 7.29
N HIS A 227 12.76 1.62 6.51
CA HIS A 227 11.81 2.64 6.95
C HIS A 227 10.40 2.27 6.46
N LEU A 228 9.39 2.53 7.29
CA LEU A 228 7.98 2.35 6.92
C LEU A 228 7.23 3.66 7.12
N TRP A 229 6.78 4.25 6.02
CA TRP A 229 6.11 5.53 6.02
C TRP A 229 4.65 5.40 5.56
N VAL A 230 3.83 6.36 5.97
CA VAL A 230 2.46 6.53 5.48
C VAL A 230 2.31 7.91 4.88
N PHE A 231 1.76 7.99 3.67
CA PHE A 231 1.33 9.24 3.08
C PHE A 231 -0.18 9.37 3.24
N ALA A 232 -0.65 10.44 3.89
CA ALA A 232 -2.06 10.65 4.16
C ALA A 232 -2.43 12.14 4.08
N PRO A 233 -3.68 12.51 3.74
CA PRO A 233 -4.09 13.92 3.84
C PRO A 233 -4.13 14.34 5.29
N ARG A 234 -3.70 15.58 5.57
CA ARG A 234 -3.76 16.16 6.92
C ARG A 234 -5.19 16.11 7.48
N SER A 235 -6.18 16.38 6.64
CA SER A 235 -7.61 16.34 6.99
C SER A 235 -8.13 14.95 7.37
N HIS A 236 -7.45 13.87 6.96
CA HIS A 236 -7.85 12.49 7.22
C HIS A 236 -7.00 11.81 8.29
N TRP A 237 -5.90 12.44 8.72
CA TRP A 237 -4.98 11.89 9.72
C TRP A 237 -5.66 11.47 11.01
N SER A 238 -6.56 12.29 11.56
CA SER A 238 -7.27 11.99 12.81
C SER A 238 -8.06 10.68 12.79
N LYS A 239 -8.44 10.19 11.60
CA LYS A 239 -9.12 8.89 11.43
C LYS A 239 -8.16 7.71 11.40
N LEU A 240 -6.90 7.94 11.04
CA LEU A 240 -5.84 6.93 10.96
C LEU A 240 -5.01 6.87 12.24
N GLU A 241 -4.89 7.99 12.95
CA GLU A 241 -3.98 8.21 14.07
C GLU A 241 -4.08 7.11 15.13
N LYS A 242 -5.30 6.78 15.57
CA LYS A 242 -5.50 5.74 16.60
C LYS A 242 -5.01 4.35 16.15
N ASP A 243 -5.19 4.02 14.88
CA ASP A 243 -4.74 2.72 14.33
C ASP A 243 -3.23 2.72 14.14
N TRP A 244 -2.66 3.85 13.68
CA TRP A 244 -1.23 4.02 13.53
C TRP A 244 -0.48 3.97 14.87
N LEU A 245 -0.92 4.71 15.88
CA LEU A 245 -0.28 4.72 17.20
C LEU A 245 -0.30 3.33 17.85
N ASP A 246 -1.43 2.63 17.80
CA ASP A 246 -1.52 1.25 18.31
C ASP A 246 -0.67 0.28 17.48
N PHE A 247 -0.39 0.56 16.20
CA PHE A 247 0.55 -0.23 15.40
C PHE A 247 2.00 0.06 15.79
N THR A 248 2.40 1.33 15.91
CA THR A 248 3.78 1.73 16.20
C THR A 248 4.20 1.29 17.60
N GLU A 249 3.31 1.35 18.59
CA GLU A 249 3.54 0.84 19.95
C GLU A 249 3.81 -0.67 20.00
N ARG A 250 3.44 -1.41 18.94
CA ARG A 250 3.67 -2.86 18.85
C ARG A 250 4.99 -3.21 18.19
N VAL A 251 5.65 -2.28 17.51
CA VAL A 251 6.94 -2.54 16.86
C VAL A 251 7.99 -2.82 17.92
N GLN A 252 8.61 -3.99 17.85
CA GLN A 252 9.58 -4.46 18.83
C GLN A 252 11.01 -3.93 18.60
N ASP A 253 11.28 -3.41 17.40
CA ASP A 253 12.57 -2.86 17.00
C ASP A 253 12.61 -1.33 17.23
N ASP A 254 13.34 -0.93 18.27
CA ASP A 254 13.55 0.47 18.67
C ASP A 254 14.17 1.35 17.54
N PRO A 255 15.23 0.91 16.84
CA PRO A 255 15.69 1.57 15.62
C PRO A 255 14.60 1.74 14.54
N LEU A 256 13.84 0.69 14.22
CA LEU A 256 12.77 0.78 13.22
C LEU A 256 11.68 1.76 13.65
N TRP A 257 11.29 1.76 14.92
CA TRP A 257 10.28 2.68 15.47
C TRP A 257 10.62 4.15 15.16
N ARG A 258 11.90 4.54 15.27
CA ARG A 258 12.36 5.91 14.95
C ARG A 258 12.27 6.26 13.46
N ARG A 259 12.24 5.24 12.59
CA ARG A 259 12.13 5.35 11.14
C ARG A 259 10.68 5.23 10.64
N LEU A 260 9.71 5.09 11.55
CA LEU A 260 8.28 5.16 11.22
C LEU A 260 7.85 6.62 11.10
N ARG A 261 7.13 6.95 10.01
CA ARG A 261 6.66 8.33 9.77
C ARG A 261 5.30 8.38 9.11
N VAL A 262 4.60 9.48 9.36
CA VAL A 262 3.41 9.86 8.60
C VAL A 262 3.63 11.24 8.03
N ILE A 263 3.52 11.37 6.71
CA ILE A 263 3.75 12.62 5.98
C ILE A 263 2.45 13.05 5.30
N ALA A 264 2.17 14.35 5.35
CA ALA A 264 0.98 14.90 4.73
C ALA A 264 1.15 14.95 3.19
N TRP A 265 0.15 14.52 2.44
CA TRP A 265 0.15 14.68 0.98
C TRP A 265 0.36 16.13 0.55
N GLU A 266 -0.27 17.05 1.27
CA GLU A 266 -0.20 18.48 1.01
C GLU A 266 1.25 19.00 1.06
N ASP A 267 2.05 18.51 2.02
CA ASP A 267 3.43 18.95 2.18
C ASP A 267 4.36 18.33 1.12
N ILE A 268 4.06 17.10 0.68
CA ILE A 268 4.77 16.46 -0.45
C ILE A 268 4.49 17.21 -1.75
N GLN A 269 3.23 17.58 -1.99
CA GLN A 269 2.81 18.35 -3.17
C GLN A 269 3.44 19.73 -3.23
N GLU A 270 3.52 20.43 -2.09
CA GLU A 270 4.23 21.71 -2.01
C GLU A 270 5.69 21.55 -2.44
N LYS A 271 6.34 20.45 -2.02
CA LYS A 271 7.72 20.16 -2.39
C LYS A 271 7.88 19.79 -3.86
N ALA A 272 6.91 19.09 -4.46
CA ALA A 272 6.89 18.75 -5.88
C ALA A 272 6.64 19.94 -6.82
N SER A 273 6.11 21.05 -6.29
CA SER A 273 5.75 22.25 -7.06
C SER A 273 6.83 23.33 -7.06
N ARG A 274 7.96 23.11 -6.36
CA ARG A 274 9.10 24.02 -6.28
C ARG A 274 10.14 23.67 -7.33
#